data_AF-A0A9W8LIE4-F1
#
_entry.id   AF-A0A9W8LIE4-F1
#
_cell.length_a   1.000
_cell.length_b   1.000
_cell.length_c   1.000
_cell.angle_alpha   90.00
_cell.angle_beta   90.00
_cell.angle_gamma   90.00
#
_symmetry.space_group_name_H-M   'P 1'
#
loop_
_entity.id
_entity.type
_entity.pdbx_description
1 polymer ?
#
loop_
_entity_poly.entity_id
_entity_poly.type
_entity_poly.pdbx_seq_one_letter_code
_entity_poly.pdbx_strand_id
1 'polypeptide(L)'
;MARVVARIAAAIWATGWIAAVLAHSWVDCVKYDPDSQLCLGYPRGYRGRKQVDPNQRYTYRFNAQPLSQAMCEPQNQGSAATYSDRFPMAVVQPGEVVYTAWEQNGHLNDTSPTKLNILYYDDAGREFVSAAEHATAPRAAAGLDFATSANCYDNKNPNSLCLGRWTVPSGLAPGRTYHFVWFWYFDKNPAGEWYSTCFDLAVAPASCPVTTKPLSAIVPGSDPSPEFSEGVTDAVRAKLSITTSLQPPTRHPPPPTTRPPPTSRPPPVPAKPAPTPSPPPAVNVRPPAKTTPPNTAGPAKPARTGRRRCNCRRHRRRRGTVPT
;
A
#
# COMPACT_ATOMS: atom_id res chain seq x y z
N MET A 1 -54.90 4.37 -19.60
CA MET A 1 -53.83 5.17 -18.95
C MET A 1 -53.24 4.50 -17.70
N ALA A 2 -54.03 3.89 -16.80
CA ALA A 2 -53.53 3.26 -15.56
C ALA A 2 -52.42 2.20 -15.74
N ARG A 3 -52.45 1.41 -16.83
CA ARG A 3 -51.43 0.39 -17.14
C ARG A 3 -50.08 0.95 -17.63
N VAL A 4 -50.05 2.20 -18.13
CA VAL A 4 -48.82 2.86 -18.59
C VAL A 4 -48.09 3.50 -17.41
N VAL A 5 -48.85 4.08 -16.46
CA VAL A 5 -48.30 4.66 -15.21
C VAL A 5 -47.66 3.58 -14.33
N ALA A 6 -48.26 2.39 -14.22
CA ALA A 6 -47.71 1.28 -13.43
C ALA A 6 -46.37 0.73 -13.98
N ARG A 7 -46.16 0.77 -15.30
CA ARG A 7 -44.91 0.33 -15.94
C ARG A 7 -43.77 1.34 -15.78
N ILE A 8 -44.10 2.63 -15.75
CA ILE A 8 -43.12 3.70 -15.45
C ILE A 8 -42.70 3.65 -13.98
N ALA A 9 -43.63 3.39 -13.06
CA ALA A 9 -43.32 3.25 -11.63
C ALA A 9 -42.41 2.04 -11.32
N ALA A 10 -42.60 0.90 -12.01
CA ALA A 10 -41.73 -0.27 -11.85
C ALA A 10 -40.32 -0.07 -12.41
N ALA A 11 -40.16 0.72 -13.48
CA ALA A 11 -38.85 1.05 -14.05
C ALA A 11 -38.03 1.99 -13.13
N ILE A 12 -38.71 2.90 -12.41
CA ILE A 12 -38.07 3.83 -11.45
C ILE A 12 -37.64 3.12 -10.15
N TRP A 13 -38.29 2.01 -9.77
CA TRP A 13 -37.83 1.17 -8.66
C TRP A 13 -36.67 0.23 -9.04
N ALA A 14 -36.46 -0.06 -10.33
CA ALA A 14 -35.35 -0.86 -10.84
C ALA A 14 -34.07 -0.04 -11.11
N THR A 15 -34.17 1.28 -11.22
CA THR A 15 -33.04 2.21 -11.02
C THR A 15 -32.85 2.40 -9.52
N GLY A 16 -32.29 1.42 -8.83
CA GLY A 16 -30.86 1.18 -8.93
C GLY A 16 -30.20 1.93 -7.77
N TRP A 17 -30.39 1.41 -6.56
CA TRP A 17 -29.50 1.69 -5.46
C TRP A 17 -28.17 1.04 -5.80
N ILE A 18 -27.38 1.71 -6.64
CA ILE A 18 -25.96 1.40 -6.76
C ILE A 18 -25.37 1.84 -5.43
N ALA A 19 -25.29 0.89 -4.51
CA ALA A 19 -24.49 1.00 -3.32
C ALA A 19 -23.08 1.44 -3.74
N ALA A 20 -22.76 2.71 -3.55
CA ALA A 20 -21.38 3.18 -3.66
C ALA A 20 -20.61 2.48 -2.56
N VAL A 21 -19.92 1.39 -2.88
CA VAL A 21 -18.98 0.75 -1.98
C VAL A 21 -17.85 1.74 -1.79
N LEU A 22 -17.88 2.47 -0.68
CA LEU A 22 -16.83 3.39 -0.25
C LEU A 22 -15.61 2.56 0.14
N ALA A 23 -14.82 2.18 -0.86
CA ALA A 23 -13.59 1.45 -0.65
C ALA A 23 -12.58 2.34 0.06
N HIS A 24 -12.10 1.93 1.23
CA HIS A 24 -11.05 2.65 1.95
C HIS A 24 -10.17 1.59 2.61
N SER A 25 -8.88 1.61 2.31
CA SER A 25 -7.90 0.78 3.01
C SER A 25 -6.61 1.56 3.18
N TRP A 26 -5.79 1.10 4.12
CA TRP A 26 -4.50 1.66 4.47
C TRP A 26 -3.67 0.57 5.16
N VAL A 27 -2.37 0.81 5.30
CA VAL A 27 -1.49 -0.09 6.05
C VAL A 27 -1.57 0.22 7.54
N ASP A 28 -1.82 -0.78 8.37
CA ASP A 28 -1.76 -0.63 9.83
C ASP A 28 -0.36 -0.96 10.38
N CYS A 29 0.34 -1.88 9.71
CA CYS A 29 1.67 -2.31 10.12
C CYS A 29 2.56 -2.57 8.91
N VAL A 30 3.79 -2.03 8.91
CA VAL A 30 4.72 -2.25 7.79
C VAL A 30 5.69 -3.39 8.04
N LYS A 31 5.83 -3.81 9.30
CA LYS A 31 6.62 -4.97 9.74
C LYS A 31 5.87 -5.73 10.83
N TYR A 32 4.89 -6.54 10.42
CA TYR A 32 4.10 -7.39 11.29
C TYR A 32 4.82 -8.72 11.54
N ASP A 33 4.84 -9.17 12.79
CA ASP A 33 5.33 -10.50 13.17
C ASP A 33 4.13 -11.43 13.36
N PRO A 34 3.83 -12.35 12.42
CA PRO A 34 2.72 -13.29 12.52
C PRO A 34 2.84 -14.26 13.69
N ASP A 35 4.04 -14.51 14.23
CA ASP A 35 4.22 -15.44 15.36
C ASP A 35 3.80 -14.78 16.68
N SER A 36 4.24 -13.55 16.92
CA SER A 36 3.87 -12.79 18.12
C SER A 36 2.61 -11.94 17.97
N GLN A 37 2.14 -11.80 16.72
CA GLN A 37 1.04 -10.93 16.31
C GLN A 37 1.26 -9.47 16.74
N LEU A 38 2.53 -9.04 16.74
CA LEU A 38 2.94 -7.69 17.09
C LEU A 38 3.34 -6.90 15.84
N CYS A 39 3.08 -5.60 15.89
CA CYS A 39 3.60 -4.69 14.90
C CYS A 39 4.95 -4.12 15.35
N LEU A 40 5.98 -4.34 14.54
CA LEU A 40 7.37 -3.93 14.79
C LEU A 40 7.75 -2.65 14.04
N GLY A 41 6.81 -2.06 13.31
CA GLY A 41 6.94 -0.73 12.74
C GLY A 41 5.73 -0.31 11.94
N TYR A 42 5.51 1.00 11.89
CA TYR A 42 4.27 1.62 11.45
C TYR A 42 4.50 2.54 10.25
N PRO A 43 3.44 2.92 9.50
CA PRO A 43 3.55 3.97 8.50
C PRO A 43 3.69 5.37 9.13
N ARG A 44 4.05 6.36 8.31
CA ARG A 44 4.17 7.75 8.74
C ARG A 44 2.85 8.26 9.32
N GLY A 45 2.92 9.07 10.38
CA GLY A 45 1.75 9.69 11.00
C GLY A 45 0.71 8.74 11.60
N TYR A 46 1.01 7.45 11.75
CA TYR A 46 0.08 6.49 12.33
C TYR A 46 -0.22 6.85 13.80
N ARG A 47 -1.50 6.91 14.17
CA ARG A 47 -1.95 7.24 15.53
C ARG A 47 -2.79 6.14 16.17
N GLY A 48 -2.85 4.96 15.54
CA GLY A 48 -3.67 3.83 15.93
C GLY A 48 -5.15 3.97 15.57
N ARG A 49 -5.87 2.85 15.70
CA ARG A 49 -7.29 2.70 15.37
C ARG A 49 -8.27 3.23 16.43
N LYS A 50 -7.78 3.63 17.62
CA LYS A 50 -8.62 4.21 18.70
C LYS A 50 -9.16 5.61 18.35
N GLN A 51 -8.68 6.26 17.28
CA GLN A 51 -9.18 7.57 16.88
C GLN A 51 -10.53 7.45 16.16
N VAL A 52 -11.40 8.46 16.29
CA VAL A 52 -12.83 8.40 15.93
C VAL A 52 -13.09 8.17 14.43
N ASP A 53 -12.08 8.27 13.57
CA ASP A 53 -12.22 8.05 12.13
C ASP A 53 -10.90 7.60 11.47
N PRO A 54 -10.51 6.32 11.61
CA PRO A 54 -9.28 5.82 11.01
C PRO A 54 -9.38 5.81 9.47
N ASN A 55 -10.55 5.49 8.93
CA ASN A 55 -10.77 5.35 7.49
C ASN A 55 -10.57 6.69 6.77
N GLN A 56 -11.11 7.80 7.28
CA GLN A 56 -10.92 9.09 6.62
C GLN A 56 -9.51 9.68 6.83
N ARG A 57 -8.84 9.33 7.94
CA ARG A 57 -7.55 9.94 8.29
C ARG A 57 -6.33 9.22 7.71
N TYR A 58 -6.39 7.89 7.61
CA TYR A 58 -5.24 7.11 7.15
C TYR A 58 -5.34 6.68 5.69
N THR A 59 -6.56 6.66 5.14
CA THR A 59 -6.73 6.44 3.71
C THR A 59 -6.42 7.70 2.94
N TYR A 60 -5.33 7.67 2.19
CA TYR A 60 -5.04 8.71 1.23
C TYR A 60 -5.50 8.29 -0.16
N ARG A 61 -6.59 8.91 -0.60
CA ARG A 61 -7.32 8.58 -1.83
C ARG A 61 -6.91 9.49 -2.97
N PHE A 62 -6.77 8.89 -4.15
CA PHE A 62 -6.58 9.58 -5.41
C PHE A 62 -7.88 9.51 -6.21
N ASN A 63 -8.52 10.65 -6.44
CA ASN A 63 -9.75 10.75 -7.22
C ASN A 63 -9.44 10.93 -8.70
N ALA A 64 -9.98 10.07 -9.56
CA ALA A 64 -9.79 10.16 -11.01
C ALA A 64 -8.30 10.19 -11.42
N GLN A 65 -7.44 9.48 -10.67
CA GLN A 65 -6.04 9.26 -11.01
C GLN A 65 -5.24 10.57 -11.26
N PRO A 66 -5.25 11.54 -10.33
CA PRO A 66 -4.64 12.83 -10.54
C PRO A 66 -3.12 12.70 -10.39
N LEU A 67 -2.42 12.59 -11.52
CA LEU A 67 -0.98 12.32 -11.55
C LEU A 67 -0.13 13.39 -10.82
N SER A 68 -0.63 14.61 -10.66
CA SER A 68 0.06 15.69 -9.94
C SER A 68 -0.16 15.69 -8.42
N GLN A 69 -1.12 14.90 -7.91
CA GLN A 69 -1.38 14.83 -6.47
C GLN A 69 -0.16 14.24 -5.76
N ALA A 70 0.16 14.75 -4.56
CA ALA A 70 1.29 14.24 -3.78
C ALA A 70 1.14 12.74 -3.53
N MET A 71 2.23 11.97 -3.51
CA MET A 71 2.15 10.51 -3.29
C MET A 71 1.82 10.16 -1.84
N CYS A 72 2.32 10.95 -0.89
CA CYS A 72 2.03 10.84 0.53
C CYS A 72 0.98 11.87 0.93
N GLU A 73 0.15 11.53 1.92
CA GLU A 73 -0.82 12.47 2.47
C GLU A 73 -0.06 13.64 3.13
N PRO A 74 -0.19 14.89 2.65
CA PRO A 74 0.68 15.97 3.07
C PRO A 74 0.62 16.29 4.57
N GLN A 75 -0.54 16.13 5.22
CA GLN A 75 -0.72 16.56 6.61
C GLN A 75 -0.14 15.58 7.62
N ASN A 76 -0.19 14.28 7.35
CA ASN A 76 0.19 13.23 8.29
C ASN A 76 1.37 12.37 7.81
N GLN A 77 1.57 12.27 6.50
CA GLN A 77 2.58 11.38 5.92
C GLN A 77 3.68 12.12 5.14
N GLY A 78 3.59 13.44 5.01
CA GLY A 78 4.55 14.28 4.27
C GLY A 78 5.93 14.43 4.90
N SER A 79 6.19 13.81 6.07
CA SER A 79 7.49 13.88 6.73
C SER A 79 7.79 12.63 7.56
N ALA A 80 9.04 12.17 7.52
CA ALA A 80 9.57 11.13 8.40
C ALA A 80 9.61 11.58 9.88
N ALA A 81 9.51 12.88 10.18
CA ALA A 81 9.46 13.37 11.56
C ALA A 81 8.14 13.03 12.29
N THR A 82 7.17 12.45 11.57
CA THR A 82 5.83 12.10 12.10
C THR A 82 5.81 10.78 12.88
N TYR A 83 6.92 10.04 12.91
CA TYR A 83 7.06 8.88 13.79
C TYR A 83 7.06 9.28 15.26
N SER A 84 6.55 8.38 16.10
CA SER A 84 6.53 8.57 17.56
C SER A 84 7.12 7.34 18.25
N ASP A 85 7.50 7.49 19.52
CA ASP A 85 7.99 6.35 20.33
C ASP A 85 6.96 5.21 20.42
N ARG A 86 5.68 5.55 20.37
CA ARG A 86 4.58 4.57 20.38
C ARG A 86 4.40 3.86 19.04
N PHE A 87 4.62 4.58 17.94
CA PHE A 87 4.46 4.07 16.58
C PHE A 87 5.76 4.31 15.80
N PRO A 88 6.82 3.52 16.11
CA PRO A 88 8.12 3.74 15.53
C PRO A 88 8.19 3.27 14.08
N MET A 89 9.19 3.80 13.38
CA MET A 89 9.63 3.30 12.07
C MET A 89 10.16 1.86 12.22
N ALA A 90 9.89 1.01 11.22
CA ALA A 90 10.46 -0.34 11.20
C ALA A 90 11.97 -0.31 10.98
N VAL A 91 12.69 -1.19 11.68
CA VAL A 91 14.11 -1.46 11.45
C VAL A 91 14.25 -2.80 10.73
N VAL A 92 14.94 -2.83 9.60
CA VAL A 92 15.06 -4.02 8.73
C VAL A 92 16.51 -4.32 8.30
N GLN A 93 16.73 -5.49 7.71
CA GLN A 93 17.95 -5.79 6.94
C GLN A 93 17.68 -5.88 5.44
N PRO A 94 18.69 -5.64 4.58
CA PRO A 94 18.59 -5.93 3.16
C PRO A 94 18.35 -7.44 2.96
N GLY A 95 17.38 -7.81 2.12
CA GLY A 95 16.99 -9.19 1.89
C GLY A 95 16.08 -9.80 2.96
N GLU A 96 15.73 -9.05 4.01
CA GLU A 96 14.79 -9.54 5.04
C GLU A 96 13.40 -9.76 4.45
N VAL A 97 12.75 -10.87 4.79
CA VAL A 97 11.32 -11.07 4.52
C VAL A 97 10.52 -10.35 5.58
N VAL A 98 9.59 -9.50 5.15
CA VAL A 98 8.69 -8.74 6.04
C VAL A 98 7.23 -8.97 5.64
N TYR A 99 6.34 -8.74 6.61
CA TYR A 99 4.90 -8.76 6.39
C TYR A 99 4.35 -7.35 6.62
N THR A 100 3.66 -6.82 5.62
CA THR A 100 2.83 -5.63 5.78
C THR A 100 1.41 -6.08 6.08
N ALA A 101 0.71 -5.41 6.99
CA ALA A 101 -0.62 -5.77 7.42
C ALA A 101 -1.62 -4.64 7.18
N TRP A 102 -2.80 -5.00 6.70
CA TRP A 102 -3.92 -4.09 6.43
C TRP A 102 -5.25 -4.80 6.68
N GLU A 103 -6.32 -4.04 6.87
CA GLU A 103 -7.65 -4.61 7.01
C GLU A 103 -8.33 -4.85 5.66
N GLN A 104 -9.03 -5.97 5.57
CA GLN A 104 -9.84 -6.37 4.42
C GLN A 104 -10.88 -5.33 4.01
N ASN A 105 -11.52 -4.66 4.99
CA ASN A 105 -12.60 -3.69 4.80
C ASN A 105 -13.71 -4.12 3.83
N GLY A 106 -14.11 -5.40 3.91
CA GLY A 106 -15.18 -5.96 3.09
C GLY A 106 -14.81 -6.18 1.61
N HIS A 107 -13.53 -6.11 1.24
CA HIS A 107 -13.06 -6.25 -0.14
C HIS A 107 -12.47 -7.63 -0.49
N LEU A 108 -12.77 -8.67 0.29
CA LEU A 108 -12.24 -10.00 0.01
C LEU A 108 -12.72 -10.51 -1.34
N ASN A 109 -11.77 -10.91 -2.19
CA ASN A 109 -12.06 -11.37 -3.54
C ASN A 109 -11.01 -12.36 -4.05
N ASP A 110 -11.33 -13.65 -3.97
CA ASP A 110 -10.44 -14.72 -4.42
C ASP A 110 -10.41 -14.90 -5.96
N THR A 111 -11.45 -14.46 -6.66
CA THR A 111 -11.58 -14.70 -8.11
C THR A 111 -10.92 -13.62 -8.94
N SER A 112 -10.96 -12.37 -8.47
CA SER A 112 -10.38 -11.22 -9.17
C SER A 112 -9.90 -10.17 -8.16
N PRO A 113 -8.88 -10.52 -7.34
CA PRO A 113 -8.34 -9.59 -6.36
C PRO A 113 -7.82 -8.34 -7.06
N THR A 114 -7.99 -7.20 -6.40
CA THR A 114 -7.29 -5.97 -6.80
C THR A 114 -5.82 -6.10 -6.44
N LYS A 115 -4.98 -5.27 -7.06
CA LYS A 115 -3.52 -5.38 -6.93
C LYS A 115 -2.97 -4.22 -6.13
N LEU A 116 -1.94 -4.47 -5.35
CA LEU A 116 -1.16 -3.45 -4.67
C LEU A 116 0.33 -3.64 -4.93
N ASN A 117 1.09 -2.56 -4.90
CA ASN A 117 2.54 -2.57 -5.05
C ASN A 117 3.20 -1.96 -3.82
N ILE A 118 4.40 -2.44 -3.50
CA ILE A 118 5.33 -1.80 -2.57
C ILE A 118 6.38 -1.06 -3.40
N LEU A 119 6.25 0.25 -3.56
CA LEU A 119 7.11 1.08 -4.40
C LEU A 119 8.24 1.69 -3.57
N TYR A 120 9.42 1.87 -4.17
CA TYR A 120 10.57 2.50 -3.51
C TYR A 120 11.59 3.07 -4.53
N TYR A 121 12.53 3.86 -4.01
CA TYR A 121 13.77 4.23 -4.71
C TYR A 121 14.98 3.60 -4.03
N ASP A 122 15.99 3.21 -4.81
CA ASP A 122 17.29 2.76 -4.29
C ASP A 122 18.11 3.91 -3.66
N ASP A 123 17.68 5.16 -3.84
CA ASP A 123 18.34 6.35 -3.31
C ASP A 123 17.81 6.66 -1.90
N ALA A 124 18.70 6.58 -0.91
CA ALA A 124 18.34 6.80 0.49
C ALA A 124 17.91 8.25 0.72
N GLY A 125 16.73 8.44 1.33
CA GLY A 125 16.16 9.75 1.60
C GLY A 125 15.46 10.41 0.41
N ARG A 126 15.46 9.79 -0.78
CA ARG A 126 14.59 10.22 -1.87
C ARG A 126 13.15 9.80 -1.58
N GLU A 127 12.22 10.74 -1.69
CA GLU A 127 10.78 10.51 -1.52
C GLU A 127 10.04 10.55 -2.86
N PHE A 128 8.85 9.94 -2.91
CA PHE A 128 7.94 10.13 -4.02
C PHE A 128 7.24 11.48 -3.86
N VAL A 129 7.30 12.32 -4.89
CA VAL A 129 6.71 13.65 -4.85
C VAL A 129 5.27 13.61 -5.36
N SER A 130 5.00 12.85 -6.42
CA SER A 130 3.69 12.86 -7.09
C SER A 130 3.19 11.47 -7.46
N ALA A 131 1.88 11.34 -7.63
CA ALA A 131 1.23 10.11 -8.07
C ALA A 131 1.76 9.62 -9.42
N ALA A 132 2.13 10.52 -10.34
CA ALA A 132 2.75 10.19 -11.63
C ALA A 132 3.92 9.21 -11.49
N GLU A 133 4.67 9.33 -10.40
CA GLU A 133 5.84 8.51 -10.15
C GLU A 133 5.49 7.05 -9.85
N HIS A 134 4.22 6.68 -9.59
CA HIS A 134 3.85 5.27 -9.46
C HIS A 134 4.13 4.48 -10.75
N ALA A 135 4.01 5.13 -11.91
CA ALA A 135 4.17 4.50 -13.21
C ALA A 135 5.64 4.43 -13.62
N THR A 136 6.44 5.38 -13.15
CA THR A 136 7.88 5.49 -13.44
C THR A 136 8.74 5.04 -12.27
N ALA A 137 8.14 4.56 -11.17
CA ALA A 137 8.84 3.99 -10.05
C ALA A 137 9.73 2.88 -10.62
N PRO A 138 11.06 3.02 -10.53
CA PRO A 138 11.96 2.13 -11.24
C PRO A 138 11.80 0.69 -10.77
N ARG A 139 11.26 0.49 -9.56
CA ARG A 139 11.13 -0.81 -8.91
C ARG A 139 9.91 -0.87 -8.00
N ALA A 140 9.24 -2.02 -8.05
CA ALA A 140 8.38 -2.50 -6.97
C ALA A 140 9.16 -3.54 -6.17
N ALA A 141 9.23 -3.38 -4.85
CA ALA A 141 9.76 -4.40 -3.95
C ALA A 141 8.84 -5.65 -3.93
N ALA A 142 7.54 -5.45 -4.18
CA ALA A 142 6.58 -6.51 -4.43
C ALA A 142 5.33 -5.99 -5.18
N GLY A 143 4.67 -6.91 -5.89
CA GLY A 143 3.27 -6.80 -6.27
C GLY A 143 2.48 -7.88 -5.52
N LEU A 144 1.34 -7.52 -4.94
CA LEU A 144 0.56 -8.37 -4.04
C LEU A 144 -0.93 -8.33 -4.41
N ASP A 145 -1.64 -9.39 -4.06
CA ASP A 145 -3.10 -9.43 -4.11
C ASP A 145 -3.69 -8.77 -2.87
N PHE A 146 -4.64 -7.87 -3.07
CA PHE A 146 -5.36 -7.26 -1.97
C PHE A 146 -6.51 -8.17 -1.52
N ALA A 147 -6.48 -8.52 -0.24
CA ALA A 147 -7.54 -9.22 0.50
C ALA A 147 -8.08 -10.49 -0.20
N THR A 148 -7.37 -11.61 -0.02
CA THR A 148 -7.81 -12.94 -0.44
C THR A 148 -7.90 -13.86 0.77
N SER A 149 -8.64 -14.96 0.67
CA SER A 149 -8.68 -16.00 1.70
C SER A 149 -7.31 -16.63 1.96
N ALA A 150 -6.37 -16.53 1.01
CA ALA A 150 -5.00 -17.00 1.17
C ALA A 150 -4.13 -16.06 2.02
N ASN A 151 -4.52 -14.79 2.20
CA ASN A 151 -3.72 -13.80 2.89
C ASN A 151 -4.41 -13.07 4.04
N CYS A 152 -5.68 -13.34 4.31
CA CYS A 152 -6.42 -12.85 5.47
C CYS A 152 -6.58 -13.94 6.54
N TYR A 153 -6.54 -13.56 7.82
CA TYR A 153 -6.62 -14.50 8.95
C TYR A 153 -7.98 -15.20 9.03
N ASP A 154 -9.06 -14.44 8.91
CA ASP A 154 -10.45 -14.91 8.86
C ASP A 154 -11.13 -14.35 7.60
N ASN A 155 -11.55 -15.20 6.67
CA ASN A 155 -12.18 -14.77 5.42
C ASN A 155 -13.67 -14.42 5.56
N LYS A 156 -14.29 -14.68 6.73
CA LYS A 156 -15.70 -14.37 7.01
C LYS A 156 -15.86 -13.01 7.68
N ASN A 157 -14.83 -12.54 8.37
CA ASN A 157 -14.83 -11.23 9.00
C ASN A 157 -14.48 -10.13 7.97
N PRO A 158 -15.40 -9.19 7.64
CA PRO A 158 -15.09 -8.12 6.70
C PRO A 158 -13.96 -7.19 7.18
N ASN A 159 -13.66 -7.21 8.47
CA ASN A 159 -12.63 -6.43 9.14
C ASN A 159 -11.41 -7.29 9.53
N SER A 160 -11.23 -8.41 8.81
CA SER A 160 -10.09 -9.29 9.01
C SER A 160 -8.77 -8.62 8.68
N LEU A 161 -7.73 -8.99 9.43
CA LEU A 161 -6.37 -8.59 9.14
C LEU A 161 -5.84 -9.44 7.98
N CYS A 162 -5.33 -8.78 6.95
CA CYS A 162 -4.67 -9.39 5.81
C CYS A 162 -3.19 -9.01 5.77
N LEU A 163 -2.38 -9.89 5.17
CA LEU A 163 -0.93 -9.82 5.20
C LEU A 163 -0.32 -9.88 3.80
N GLY A 164 0.60 -8.97 3.53
CA GLY A 164 1.43 -8.94 2.34
C GLY A 164 2.85 -9.34 2.68
N ARG A 165 3.28 -10.51 2.21
CA ARG A 165 4.65 -11.01 2.37
C ARG A 165 5.53 -10.49 1.24
N TRP A 166 6.64 -9.85 1.57
CA TRP A 166 7.62 -9.38 0.57
C TRP A 166 9.04 -9.35 1.13
N THR A 167 10.02 -9.14 0.25
CA THR A 167 11.44 -9.12 0.62
C THR A 167 12.00 -7.72 0.46
N VAL A 168 12.61 -7.20 1.53
CA VAL A 168 13.34 -5.93 1.50
C VAL A 168 14.44 -6.03 0.45
N PRO A 169 14.57 -5.06 -0.48
CA PRO A 169 15.59 -5.11 -1.51
C PRO A 169 17.00 -5.32 -0.93
N SER A 170 17.75 -6.29 -1.46
CA SER A 170 19.07 -6.65 -0.94
C SER A 170 20.15 -5.60 -1.21
N GLY A 171 19.91 -4.69 -2.16
CA GLY A 171 20.83 -3.62 -2.53
C GLY A 171 20.78 -2.38 -1.62
N LEU A 172 19.87 -2.32 -0.64
CA LEU A 172 19.76 -1.15 0.23
C LEU A 172 20.99 -1.03 1.13
N ALA A 173 21.65 0.12 1.09
CA ALA A 173 22.83 0.39 1.90
C ALA A 173 22.49 0.38 3.41
N PRO A 174 23.25 -0.38 4.24
CA PRO A 174 23.10 -0.39 5.69
C PRO A 174 23.27 0.99 6.34
N GLY A 175 22.55 1.22 7.44
CA GLY A 175 22.61 2.48 8.21
C GLY A 175 21.91 3.67 7.56
N ARG A 176 21.04 3.41 6.57
CA ARG A 176 20.26 4.43 5.85
C ARG A 176 18.76 4.18 6.04
N THR A 177 17.98 5.23 5.81
CA THR A 177 16.51 5.16 5.77
C THR A 177 16.05 5.29 4.33
N TYR A 178 15.11 4.43 3.94
CA TYR A 178 14.50 4.43 2.61
C TYR A 178 13.02 4.63 2.72
N HIS A 179 12.50 5.37 1.76
CA HIS A 179 11.09 5.69 1.65
C HIS A 179 10.38 4.66 0.76
N PHE A 180 9.21 4.22 1.23
CA PHE A 180 8.37 3.23 0.57
C PHE A 180 6.93 3.72 0.50
N VAL A 181 6.21 3.23 -0.49
CA VAL A 181 4.79 3.49 -0.66
C VAL A 181 4.08 2.16 -0.88
N TRP A 182 3.13 1.86 0.00
CA TRP A 182 2.09 0.88 -0.28
C TRP A 182 1.08 1.57 -1.19
N PHE A 183 0.91 1.08 -2.42
CA PHE A 183 0.06 1.70 -3.42
C PHE A 183 -0.95 0.69 -3.97
N TRP A 184 -2.23 0.93 -3.73
CA TRP A 184 -3.32 0.03 -4.10
C TRP A 184 -4.11 0.57 -5.29
N TYR A 185 -4.22 -0.27 -6.33
CA TYR A 185 -4.98 0.01 -7.53
C TYR A 185 -6.41 -0.52 -7.37
N PHE A 186 -7.36 0.35 -7.02
CA PHE A 186 -8.76 -0.01 -6.92
C PHE A 186 -9.49 0.25 -8.25
N ASP A 187 -9.32 -0.70 -9.17
CA ASP A 187 -9.90 -0.67 -10.52
C ASP A 187 -11.34 -1.19 -10.60
N LYS A 188 -11.98 -1.46 -9.45
CA LYS A 188 -13.32 -2.06 -9.38
C LYS A 188 -14.46 -1.05 -9.35
N ASN A 189 -14.15 0.24 -9.40
CA ASN A 189 -15.15 1.28 -9.61
C ASN A 189 -14.93 2.03 -10.93
N PRO A 190 -16.00 2.61 -11.51
CA PRO A 190 -15.87 3.40 -12.74
C PRO A 190 -14.99 4.66 -12.57
N ALA A 191 -14.80 5.12 -11.33
CA ALA A 191 -14.04 6.34 -11.04
C ALA A 191 -12.51 6.13 -11.13
N GLY A 192 -12.03 4.88 -11.06
CA GLY A 192 -10.60 4.57 -11.02
C GLY A 192 -9.94 5.20 -9.80
N GLU A 193 -10.13 4.59 -8.63
CA GLU A 193 -9.52 5.08 -7.40
C GLU A 193 -8.19 4.40 -7.12
N TRP A 194 -7.25 5.16 -6.60
CA TRP A 194 -6.04 4.61 -5.99
C TRP A 194 -5.94 5.03 -4.54
N TYR A 195 -5.16 4.27 -3.81
CA TYR A 195 -4.89 4.52 -2.41
C TYR A 195 -3.40 4.39 -2.14
N SER A 196 -2.85 5.24 -1.29
CA SER A 196 -1.48 5.07 -0.82
C SER A 196 -1.35 5.13 0.70
N THR A 197 -0.29 4.50 1.17
CA THR A 197 0.23 4.69 2.53
C THR A 197 1.75 4.77 2.45
N CYS A 198 2.30 5.89 2.88
CA CYS A 198 3.74 6.12 2.92
C CYS A 198 4.36 5.64 4.22
N PHE A 199 5.53 5.02 4.11
CA PHE A 199 6.29 4.54 5.24
C PHE A 199 7.78 4.52 4.93
N ASP A 200 8.59 4.46 5.99
CA ASP A 200 10.02 4.38 5.88
C ASP A 200 10.54 3.11 6.56
N LEU A 201 11.65 2.60 6.04
CA LEU A 201 12.39 1.51 6.65
C LEU A 201 13.80 1.97 6.99
N ALA A 202 14.18 1.86 8.26
CA ALA A 202 15.55 2.06 8.70
C ALA A 202 16.35 0.77 8.50
N VAL A 203 17.29 0.76 7.57
CA VAL A 203 18.15 -0.40 7.32
C VAL A 203 19.23 -0.45 8.40
N ALA A 204 19.23 -1.52 9.18
CA ALA A 204 20.17 -1.73 10.27
C ALA A 204 21.62 -1.65 9.76
N PRO A 205 22.57 -1.13 10.58
CA PRO A 205 23.99 -1.19 10.25
C PRO A 205 24.47 -2.63 10.03
N ALA A 206 25.42 -2.83 9.12
CA ALA A 206 25.97 -4.17 8.82
C ALA A 206 26.56 -4.88 10.04
N SER A 207 26.98 -4.12 11.06
CA SER A 207 27.53 -4.63 12.31
C SER A 207 26.50 -5.15 13.31
N CYS A 208 25.19 -5.00 13.03
CA CYS A 208 24.14 -5.51 13.89
C CYS A 208 23.71 -6.90 13.40
N PRO A 209 24.09 -7.99 14.10
CA PRO A 209 23.49 -9.30 13.82
C PRO A 209 22.01 -9.19 14.18
N VAL A 210 21.16 -9.08 13.17
CA VAL A 210 19.72 -9.24 13.37
C VAL A 210 19.48 -10.73 13.38
N THR A 211 18.82 -11.21 14.43
CA THR A 211 18.27 -12.55 14.44
C THR A 211 17.16 -12.58 13.40
N THR A 212 17.49 -13.02 12.18
CA THR A 212 16.50 -13.42 11.19
C THR A 212 15.84 -14.68 11.72
N LYS A 213 14.87 -14.51 12.62
CA LYS A 213 13.96 -15.60 12.93
C LYS A 213 13.21 -15.88 11.61
N PRO A 214 13.33 -17.06 11.01
CA PRO A 214 12.49 -17.40 9.87
C PRO A 214 11.04 -17.26 10.34
N LEU A 215 10.31 -16.36 9.69
CA LEU A 215 8.91 -16.11 10.01
C LEU A 215 8.11 -17.34 9.59
N SER A 216 7.28 -17.86 10.50
CA SER A 216 6.41 -18.99 10.19
C SER A 216 5.37 -18.58 9.15
N ALA A 217 4.90 -19.54 8.36
CA ALA A 217 3.75 -19.32 7.50
C ALA A 217 2.52 -18.94 8.37
N ILE A 218 1.66 -18.09 7.83
CA ILE A 218 0.37 -17.75 8.45
C ILE A 218 -0.40 -19.06 8.64
N VAL A 219 -0.91 -19.29 9.85
CA VAL A 219 -1.86 -20.38 10.11
C VAL A 219 -3.27 -19.79 9.99
N PRO A 220 -4.03 -20.13 8.94
CA PRO A 220 -5.40 -19.64 8.76
C PRO A 220 -6.27 -19.96 9.99
N GLY A 221 -7.12 -19.01 10.41
CA GLY A 221 -8.04 -19.18 11.54
C GLY A 221 -7.46 -18.86 12.93
N SER A 222 -6.28 -18.26 13.02
CA SER A 222 -5.80 -17.66 14.27
C SER A 222 -6.28 -16.21 14.38
N ASP A 223 -6.97 -15.88 15.48
CA ASP A 223 -7.37 -14.49 15.75
C ASP A 223 -6.11 -13.64 16.02
N PRO A 224 -6.00 -12.43 15.44
CA PRO A 224 -4.89 -11.53 15.73
C PRO A 224 -4.91 -11.09 17.20
N SER A 225 -3.72 -10.85 17.76
CA SER A 225 -3.55 -10.46 19.17
C SER A 225 -4.45 -9.27 19.49
N PRO A 226 -5.05 -9.24 20.70
CA PRO A 226 -5.83 -8.10 21.15
C PRO A 226 -5.05 -6.80 21.10
N GLU A 227 -3.71 -6.83 21.13
CA GLU A 227 -2.84 -5.64 21.06
C GLU A 227 -2.80 -5.02 19.64
N PHE A 228 -2.99 -5.83 18.59
CA PHE A 228 -3.27 -5.33 17.24
C PHE A 228 -4.70 -4.77 17.13
N SER A 229 -5.63 -5.42 17.84
CA SER A 229 -7.02 -4.97 17.99
C SER A 229 -7.21 -3.88 19.05
N GLU A 230 -6.15 -3.49 19.76
CA GLU A 230 -6.20 -2.54 20.87
C GLU A 230 -6.37 -1.16 20.26
N GLY A 231 -7.64 -0.81 20.07
CA GLY A 231 -7.96 0.04 18.95
C GLY A 231 -9.46 0.17 18.80
N VAL A 232 -10.06 -1.00 18.66
CA VAL A 232 -11.43 -1.15 18.28
C VAL A 232 -12.20 -1.47 19.55
N THR A 233 -12.59 -0.44 20.30
CA THR A 233 -13.59 -0.61 21.37
C THR A 233 -14.83 -1.29 20.79
N ASP A 234 -15.64 -1.98 21.60
CA ASP A 234 -16.90 -2.55 21.08
C ASP A 234 -17.78 -1.49 20.41
N ALA A 235 -17.69 -0.22 20.85
CA ALA A 235 -18.34 0.92 20.21
C ALA A 235 -17.73 1.29 18.84
N VAL A 236 -16.40 1.22 18.67
CA VAL A 236 -15.74 1.41 17.37
C VAL A 236 -15.97 0.19 16.47
N ARG A 237 -16.00 -1.02 17.03
CA ARG A 237 -16.36 -2.26 16.33
C ARG A 237 -17.79 -2.16 15.79
N ALA A 238 -18.72 -1.72 16.64
CA ALA A 238 -20.10 -1.47 16.25
C ALA A 238 -20.20 -0.36 15.20
N LYS A 239 -19.45 0.74 15.31
CA LYS A 239 -19.43 1.79 14.27
C LYS A 239 -18.83 1.34 12.94
N LEU A 240 -17.72 0.58 12.96
CA LEU A 240 -17.14 -0.05 11.76
C LEU A 240 -18.07 -1.11 11.18
N SER A 241 -18.87 -1.78 12.02
CA SER A 241 -19.90 -2.73 11.59
C SER A 241 -21.14 -2.04 11.03
N ILE A 242 -21.45 -0.81 11.45
CA ILE A 242 -22.53 0.05 10.92
C ILE A 242 -22.09 0.73 9.62
N THR A 243 -20.79 1.00 9.44
CA THR A 243 -20.16 1.14 8.11
C THR A 243 -20.08 -0.24 7.45
N THR A 244 -21.19 -0.98 7.47
CA THR A 244 -21.31 -2.22 6.71
C THR A 244 -21.00 -1.85 5.27
N SER A 245 -19.91 -2.42 4.77
CA SER A 245 -19.74 -2.75 3.37
C SER A 245 -21.11 -3.19 2.86
N LEU A 246 -21.74 -2.34 2.04
CA LEU A 246 -22.93 -2.72 1.30
C LEU A 246 -22.50 -3.94 0.49
N GLN A 247 -22.90 -5.13 0.95
CA GLN A 247 -22.64 -6.37 0.22
C GLN A 247 -23.04 -6.13 -1.23
N PRO A 248 -22.22 -6.57 -2.21
CA PRO A 248 -22.64 -6.54 -3.61
C PRO A 248 -24.03 -7.19 -3.68
N PRO A 249 -25.04 -6.53 -4.29
CA PRO A 249 -26.35 -7.13 -4.41
C PRO A 249 -26.17 -8.53 -4.99
N THR A 250 -26.78 -9.52 -4.33
CA THR A 250 -26.88 -10.89 -4.82
C THR A 250 -27.23 -10.85 -6.30
N ARG A 251 -26.43 -11.52 -7.14
CA ARG A 251 -26.57 -11.50 -8.61
C ARG A 251 -28.05 -11.65 -8.97
N HIS A 252 -28.67 -10.61 -9.49
CA HIS A 252 -29.98 -10.73 -10.08
C HIS A 252 -29.90 -11.73 -11.24
N PRO A 253 -30.94 -12.56 -11.44
CA PRO A 253 -31.02 -13.42 -12.62
C PRO A 253 -30.89 -12.56 -13.88
N PRO A 254 -30.23 -13.07 -14.94
CA PRO A 254 -30.04 -12.30 -16.16
C PRO A 254 -31.41 -11.82 -16.68
N PRO A 255 -31.52 -10.55 -17.08
CA PRO A 255 -32.77 -10.05 -17.65
C PRO A 255 -33.14 -10.90 -18.88
N PRO A 256 -34.44 -11.11 -19.13
CA PRO A 256 -34.90 -11.85 -20.30
C PRO A 256 -34.33 -11.21 -21.58
N THR A 257 -33.68 -12.05 -22.38
CA THR A 257 -33.01 -11.66 -23.63
C THR A 257 -34.02 -11.00 -24.57
N THR A 258 -33.98 -9.68 -24.67
CA THR A 258 -34.72 -8.96 -25.71
C THR A 258 -33.90 -8.95 -26.98
N ARG A 259 -34.55 -9.36 -28.07
CA ARG A 259 -33.95 -9.49 -29.40
C ARG A 259 -33.39 -8.13 -29.84
N PRO A 260 -32.11 -8.02 -30.25
CA PRO A 260 -31.56 -6.76 -30.71
C PRO A 260 -32.30 -6.30 -31.98
N PRO A 261 -32.59 -4.99 -32.12
CA PRO A 261 -33.12 -4.42 -33.35
C PRO A 261 -32.10 -4.60 -34.50
N PRO A 262 -32.57 -4.69 -35.76
CA PRO A 262 -31.70 -4.87 -36.92
C PRO A 262 -30.70 -3.73 -37.03
N THR A 263 -29.43 -4.10 -37.09
CA THR A 263 -28.27 -3.21 -37.17
C THR A 263 -28.32 -2.39 -38.45
N SER A 264 -28.33 -1.07 -38.33
CA SER A 264 -28.12 -0.16 -39.46
C SER A 264 -26.70 -0.29 -40.00
N ARG A 265 -26.58 -0.12 -41.32
CA ARG A 265 -25.37 -0.31 -42.12
C ARG A 265 -24.22 0.60 -41.60
N PRO A 266 -23.00 0.06 -41.42
CA PRO A 266 -21.88 0.88 -40.97
C PRO A 266 -21.49 1.92 -42.04
N PRO A 267 -21.07 3.13 -41.61
CA PRO A 267 -20.56 4.16 -42.52
C PRO A 267 -19.24 3.71 -43.18
N PRO A 268 -18.93 4.24 -44.38
CA PRO A 268 -17.72 3.89 -45.11
C PRO A 268 -16.46 4.26 -44.32
N VAL A 269 -15.50 3.33 -44.32
CA VAL A 269 -14.20 3.44 -43.65
C VAL A 269 -13.39 4.57 -44.28
N PRO A 270 -12.84 5.52 -43.49
CA PRO A 270 -11.94 6.54 -44.01
C PRO A 270 -10.66 5.94 -44.60
N ALA A 271 -10.22 6.49 -45.74
CA ALA A 271 -9.01 6.03 -46.42
C ALA A 271 -7.75 6.17 -45.54
N LYS A 272 -6.88 5.17 -45.65
CA LYS A 272 -5.62 5.04 -44.92
C LYS A 272 -4.69 6.24 -45.22
N PRO A 273 -4.15 6.95 -44.21
CA PRO A 273 -3.19 8.03 -44.43
C PRO A 273 -1.90 7.53 -45.10
N ALA A 274 -1.34 8.38 -45.96
CA ALA A 274 -0.06 8.14 -46.62
C ALA A 274 1.10 8.04 -45.60
N PRO A 275 2.14 7.22 -45.88
CA PRO A 275 3.26 7.04 -44.98
C PRO A 275 4.09 8.32 -44.84
N THR A 276 4.40 8.67 -43.60
CA THR A 276 5.29 9.79 -43.23
C THR A 276 6.73 9.51 -43.69
N PRO A 277 7.45 10.49 -44.28
CA PRO A 277 8.84 10.31 -44.69
C PRO A 277 9.76 10.09 -43.48
N SER A 278 10.76 9.23 -43.67
CA SER A 278 11.76 8.89 -42.65
C SER A 278 12.66 10.08 -42.30
N PRO A 279 13.07 10.21 -41.03
CA PRO A 279 13.96 11.27 -40.60
C PRO A 279 15.39 11.09 -41.16
N PRO A 280 16.13 12.18 -41.38
CA PRO A 280 17.51 12.13 -41.86
C PRO A 280 18.46 11.52 -40.81
N PRO A 281 19.59 10.94 -41.24
CA PRO A 281 20.55 10.29 -40.36
C PRO A 281 21.22 11.29 -39.40
N ALA A 282 21.43 10.84 -38.16
CA ALA A 282 22.02 11.63 -37.09
C ALA A 282 23.48 11.99 -37.37
N VAL A 283 23.82 13.27 -37.21
CA VAL A 283 25.20 13.79 -37.29
C VAL A 283 25.94 13.41 -36.01
N ASN A 284 27.07 12.74 -36.18
CA ASN A 284 27.90 12.22 -35.09
C ASN A 284 28.77 13.36 -34.52
N VAL A 285 28.34 13.96 -33.41
CA VAL A 285 29.11 15.03 -32.73
C VAL A 285 30.12 14.39 -31.78
N ARG A 286 31.40 14.68 -32.02
CA ARG A 286 32.55 14.18 -31.25
C ARG A 286 32.59 14.88 -29.87
N PRO A 287 32.78 14.15 -28.75
CA PRO A 287 32.89 14.76 -27.43
C PRO A 287 34.21 15.51 -27.24
N PRO A 288 34.22 16.64 -26.50
CA PRO A 288 35.45 17.35 -26.17
C PRO A 288 36.31 16.59 -25.15
N ALA A 289 37.63 16.78 -25.27
CA ALA A 289 38.64 16.11 -24.47
C ALA A 289 38.58 16.50 -22.97
N LYS A 290 38.76 15.49 -22.11
CA LYS A 290 38.88 15.63 -20.65
C LYS A 290 40.22 16.26 -20.28
N THR A 291 40.20 17.42 -19.64
CA THR A 291 41.35 18.01 -18.94
C THR A 291 41.43 17.50 -17.51
N THR A 292 42.58 16.95 -17.15
CA THR A 292 42.92 16.43 -15.80
C THR A 292 43.36 17.57 -14.88
N PRO A 293 42.86 17.67 -13.63
CA PRO A 293 43.41 18.60 -12.64
C PRO A 293 44.65 18.01 -11.93
N PRO A 294 45.53 18.87 -11.39
CA PRO A 294 46.78 18.46 -10.77
C PRO A 294 46.60 17.92 -9.35
N ASN A 295 47.45 16.93 -9.05
CA ASN A 295 47.70 16.32 -7.75
C ASN A 295 48.09 17.37 -6.70
N THR A 296 47.48 17.35 -5.52
CA THR A 296 48.03 18.02 -4.33
C THR A 296 47.95 17.09 -3.13
N ALA A 297 49.10 16.95 -2.48
CA ALA A 297 49.39 16.01 -1.40
C ALA A 297 48.92 16.52 -0.02
N GLY A 298 48.74 15.57 0.90
CA GLY A 298 48.73 15.82 2.35
C GLY A 298 48.18 14.65 3.17
N PRO A 299 48.96 14.00 4.05
CA PRO A 299 48.47 12.93 4.91
C PRO A 299 47.83 13.51 6.18
N ALA A 300 46.52 13.28 6.36
CA ALA A 300 45.83 13.58 7.62
C ALA A 300 45.93 12.39 8.59
N LYS A 301 46.30 12.70 9.84
CA LYS A 301 46.42 11.78 10.98
C LYS A 301 45.14 10.94 11.19
N PRO A 302 45.25 9.67 11.66
CA PRO A 302 44.10 8.86 11.97
C PRO A 302 43.40 9.37 13.24
N ALA A 303 42.17 9.87 13.07
CA ALA A 303 41.26 10.14 14.18
C ALA A 303 40.84 8.81 14.82
N ARG A 304 41.05 8.74 16.13
CA ARG A 304 40.75 7.61 17.01
C ARG A 304 39.24 7.33 16.96
N THR A 305 38.85 6.29 16.22
CA THR A 305 37.46 5.84 16.12
C THR A 305 37.01 5.25 17.46
N GLY A 306 36.26 6.05 18.22
CA GLY A 306 35.48 5.55 19.33
C GLY A 306 34.48 4.53 18.80
N ARG A 307 34.70 3.25 19.12
CA ARG A 307 33.71 2.18 18.94
C ARG A 307 32.42 2.60 19.64
N ARG A 308 31.48 3.18 18.90
CA ARG A 308 30.08 3.28 19.34
C ARG A 308 29.59 1.85 19.46
N ARG A 309 29.59 1.31 20.67
CA ARG A 309 28.94 0.04 20.98
C ARG A 309 27.48 0.19 20.57
N CYS A 310 27.03 -0.63 19.62
CA CYS A 310 25.63 -0.78 19.31
C CYS A 310 24.93 -1.16 20.61
N ASN A 311 24.27 -0.19 21.24
CA ASN A 311 23.44 -0.42 22.41
C ASN A 311 22.15 -1.06 21.89
N CYS A 312 22.25 -2.31 21.44
CA CYS A 312 21.10 -3.20 21.25
C CYS A 312 20.57 -3.49 22.66
N ARG A 313 19.91 -2.50 23.24
CA ARG A 313 19.28 -2.58 24.54
C ARG A 313 18.15 -3.59 24.38
N ARG A 314 18.46 -4.86 24.66
CA ARG A 314 17.46 -5.92 24.85
C ARG A 314 16.42 -5.33 25.81
N HIS A 315 15.22 -5.05 25.33
CA HIS A 315 14.05 -4.84 26.18
C HIS A 315 13.79 -6.16 26.91
N ARG A 316 14.52 -6.40 27.99
CA ARG A 316 14.24 -7.47 28.94
C ARG A 316 12.97 -7.03 29.68
N ARG A 317 11.81 -7.52 29.24
CA ARG A 317 10.56 -7.38 29.99
C ARG A 317 10.82 -7.87 31.42
N ARG A 318 10.74 -6.98 32.41
CA ARG A 318 10.66 -7.37 33.83
C ARG A 318 9.36 -8.14 33.97
N ARG A 319 9.43 -9.46 34.21
CA ARG A 319 8.29 -10.20 34.74
C ARG A 319 8.06 -9.66 36.14
N GLY A 320 6.99 -8.88 36.32
CA GLY A 320 6.48 -8.56 37.64
C GLY A 320 5.95 -9.84 38.27
N THR A 321 6.50 -10.23 39.41
CA THR A 321 5.91 -11.19 40.32
C THR A 321 4.61 -10.60 40.87
N VAL A 322 3.51 -11.33 40.69
CA VAL A 322 2.22 -11.07 41.34
C VAL A 322 2.38 -11.45 42.82
N PRO A 323 2.05 -10.58 43.79
CA PRO A 323 1.95 -10.98 45.18
C PRO A 323 0.64 -11.77 45.38
N THR A 324 0.78 -12.93 46.03
CA THR A 324 -0.30 -13.77 46.58
C THR A 324 -1.03 -13.08 47.72
#